data_AF-A0A0L7L4P8-F1
#
_entry.id   AF-A0A0L7L4P8-F1
#
_cell.length_a   1.000
_cell.length_b   1.000
_cell.length_c   1.000
_cell.angle_alpha   90.00
_cell.angle_beta   90.00
_cell.angle_gamma   90.00
#
_symmetry.space_group_name_H-M   'P 1'
#
loop_
_entity.id
_entity.type
_entity.pdbx_description
1 polymer ?
#
loop_
_entity_poly.entity_id
_entity_poly.type
_entity_poly.pdbx_seq_one_letter_code
_entity_poly.pdbx_strand_id
1 'polypeptide(L)'
;MQEYASTVRRIDDDRGKSHELGQSTVKCMRGILECWIKQSARVEAFKTRQSAAHALHVKFHLTTGEPVLGDEEYHHLQIDVVSLYLLFLVQMITSGLQIVYTQDEVAFVQNLVYYVERAYRTPDYGMWERGSKYNDGKPEIHASSIGMAKAALEAINGCNLFGDKGASWSVVYVDIDAHNRNRSKCGFKRFSRDGYKCVLEDQSRRYYNEGELKEFDGIESEWPLFYVLMIIDGVFRTLPDQVEEYQKLLKARIYMDEHGDTGGLFLWAQSMFVLAQLLTGGLLHVNELDPIRRYLPSYNRPRRAGRYSAFQGIATDLVVQVVLIAESMRLQAMMGTYGIQTQTPHEVEPVQVCSSTQLVHVYRELGVCPKLKLTGRPIRPVGSLGTSKIYRVCGMTVLCYPLIFEVSEYWRLSGRPTVCLLVREEHMRDPHFKQMLDLFAMLKKGHCDGVKLEHEYIGYQSLTDVPRTLTYREELMSYETYRYK
;
A
#
# COMPACT_ATOMS: atom_id res chain seq x y z
N MET A 1 12.11 48.02 -23.05
CA MET A 1 11.71 46.59 -23.13
C MET A 1 12.02 45.81 -21.84
N GLN A 2 13.16 46.02 -21.16
CA GLN A 2 13.44 45.35 -19.87
C GLN A 2 12.53 45.80 -18.69
N GLU A 3 12.09 47.06 -18.65
CA GLU A 3 11.14 47.53 -17.62
C GLU A 3 9.71 46.98 -17.79
N TYR A 4 9.32 46.59 -19.01
CA TYR A 4 8.01 45.99 -19.26
C TYR A 4 7.97 44.54 -18.73
N ALA A 5 9.08 43.79 -18.87
CA ALA A 5 9.22 42.43 -18.35
C ALA A 5 9.26 42.37 -16.81
N SER A 6 9.82 43.37 -16.14
CA SER A 6 9.80 43.47 -14.67
C SER A 6 8.43 43.90 -14.12
N THR A 7 7.64 44.62 -14.91
CA THR A 7 6.29 45.06 -14.53
C THR A 7 5.27 43.94 -14.70
N VAL A 8 5.38 43.12 -15.75
CA VAL A 8 4.53 41.92 -15.95
C VAL A 8 4.79 40.86 -14.87
N ARG A 9 6.03 40.64 -14.42
CA ARG A 9 6.36 39.75 -13.29
C ARG A 9 5.82 40.20 -11.93
N ARG A 10 5.36 41.45 -11.79
CA ARG A 10 4.75 41.98 -10.57
C ARG A 10 3.22 42.04 -10.63
N ILE A 11 2.62 41.77 -11.79
CA ILE A 11 1.18 41.77 -12.01
C ILE A 11 0.61 40.33 -12.01
N ASP A 12 1.46 39.31 -12.20
CA ASP A 12 1.01 37.93 -12.10
C ASP A 12 0.83 37.53 -10.63
N ASP A 13 -0.43 37.47 -10.18
CA ASP A 13 -0.81 36.92 -8.87
C ASP A 13 -0.65 35.38 -8.90
N ASP A 14 0.60 34.94 -8.99
CA ASP A 14 0.98 33.52 -9.03
C ASP A 14 0.46 32.78 -7.79
N ARG A 15 0.29 33.50 -6.67
CA ARG A 15 -0.30 32.96 -5.44
C ARG A 15 -1.80 32.74 -5.59
N GLY A 16 -2.52 33.68 -6.19
CA GLY A 16 -3.93 33.53 -6.53
C GLY A 16 -4.18 32.36 -7.49
N LYS A 17 -3.41 32.27 -8.58
CA LYS A 17 -3.50 31.16 -9.55
C LYS A 17 -3.16 29.80 -8.94
N SER A 18 -2.10 29.73 -8.14
CA SER A 18 -1.73 28.51 -7.42
C SER A 18 -2.84 28.08 -6.44
N HIS A 19 -3.45 29.04 -5.75
CA HIS A 19 -4.57 28.77 -4.85
C HIS A 19 -5.79 28.24 -5.61
N GLU A 20 -6.17 28.87 -6.74
CA GLU A 20 -7.29 28.45 -7.57
C GLU A 20 -7.09 27.05 -8.16
N LEU A 21 -5.90 26.75 -8.65
CA LEU A 21 -5.51 25.42 -9.13
C LEU A 21 -5.59 24.39 -7.99
N GLY A 22 -5.05 24.72 -6.82
CA GLY A 22 -5.14 23.87 -5.63
C GLY A 22 -6.59 23.57 -5.23
N GLN A 23 -7.46 24.57 -5.22
CA GLN A 23 -8.89 24.39 -4.95
C GLN A 23 -9.57 23.53 -6.01
N SER A 24 -9.22 23.69 -7.28
CA SER A 24 -9.75 22.88 -8.38
C SER A 24 -9.34 21.41 -8.24
N THR A 25 -8.09 21.14 -7.87
CA THR A 25 -7.61 19.79 -7.55
C THR A 25 -8.34 19.19 -6.35
N VAL A 26 -8.54 19.97 -5.27
CA VAL A 26 -9.31 19.53 -4.10
C VAL A 26 -10.73 19.16 -4.49
N LYS A 27 -11.43 20.01 -5.27
CA LYS A 27 -12.78 19.71 -5.77
C LYS A 27 -12.83 18.43 -6.59
N CYS A 28 -11.85 18.20 -7.47
CA CYS A 28 -11.77 16.98 -8.26
C CYS A 28 -11.61 15.73 -7.38
N MET A 29 -10.64 15.72 -6.47
CA MET A 29 -10.41 14.57 -5.57
C MET A 29 -11.61 14.31 -4.67
N ARG A 30 -12.26 15.36 -4.19
CA ARG A 30 -13.48 15.24 -3.38
C ARG A 30 -14.66 14.71 -4.18
N GLY A 31 -14.84 15.16 -5.43
CA GLY A 31 -15.87 14.63 -6.32
C GLY A 31 -15.72 13.11 -6.51
N ILE A 32 -14.49 12.62 -6.72
CA ILE A 32 -14.21 11.18 -6.80
C ILE A 32 -14.54 10.47 -5.49
N LEU A 33 -14.13 11.03 -4.34
CA LEU A 33 -14.43 10.48 -3.02
C LEU A 33 -15.93 10.35 -2.79
N GLU A 34 -16.69 11.39 -3.12
CA GLU A 34 -18.14 11.43 -2.97
C GLU A 34 -18.83 10.37 -3.86
N CYS A 35 -18.37 10.18 -5.09
CA CYS A 35 -18.85 9.12 -5.98
C CYS A 35 -18.63 7.72 -5.39
N TRP A 36 -17.50 7.49 -4.72
CA TRP A 36 -17.21 6.20 -4.08
C TRP A 36 -17.91 6.02 -2.73
N ILE A 37 -18.09 7.09 -1.95
CA ILE A 37 -18.84 7.03 -0.69
C ILE A 37 -20.28 6.59 -0.93
N LYS A 38 -20.92 7.06 -2.01
CA LYS A 38 -22.24 6.58 -2.46
C LYS A 38 -22.28 5.05 -2.69
N GLN A 39 -21.14 4.43 -2.94
CA GLN A 39 -20.98 2.98 -3.17
C GLN A 39 -20.42 2.23 -1.96
N SER A 40 -20.53 2.75 -0.73
CA SER A 40 -20.00 2.10 0.47
C SER A 40 -20.45 0.65 0.65
N ALA A 41 -21.69 0.33 0.25
CA ALA A 41 -22.21 -1.03 0.28
C ALA A 41 -21.41 -2.01 -0.62
N ARG A 42 -20.90 -1.53 -1.77
CA ARG A 42 -20.06 -2.34 -2.66
C ARG A 42 -18.70 -2.62 -2.01
N VAL A 43 -18.10 -1.60 -1.36
CA VAL A 43 -16.84 -1.77 -0.60
C VAL A 43 -17.01 -2.82 0.50
N GLU A 44 -18.12 -2.77 1.24
CA GLU A 44 -18.44 -3.74 2.28
C GLU A 44 -18.58 -5.16 1.71
N ALA A 45 -19.33 -5.33 0.61
CA ALA A 45 -19.47 -6.62 -0.06
C ALA A 45 -18.13 -7.14 -0.61
N PHE A 46 -17.33 -6.28 -1.22
CA PHE A 46 -16.05 -6.64 -1.82
C PHE A 46 -15.05 -7.17 -0.80
N LYS A 47 -15.05 -6.63 0.42
CA LYS A 47 -14.21 -7.12 1.53
C LYS A 47 -14.43 -8.61 1.84
N THR A 48 -15.60 -9.17 1.53
CA THR A 48 -15.89 -10.60 1.77
C THR A 48 -15.65 -11.46 0.53
N ARG A 49 -16.13 -11.03 -0.64
CA ARG A 49 -16.21 -11.85 -1.85
C ARG A 49 -15.15 -11.54 -2.92
N GLN A 50 -14.47 -10.39 -2.82
CA GLN A 50 -13.39 -9.93 -3.71
C GLN A 50 -13.63 -10.23 -5.21
N SER A 51 -14.85 -9.99 -5.69
CA SER A 51 -15.29 -10.35 -7.05
C SER A 51 -15.66 -9.11 -7.86
N ALA A 52 -15.65 -9.25 -9.19
CA ALA A 52 -16.00 -8.16 -10.11
C ALA A 52 -17.41 -7.61 -9.88
N ALA A 53 -18.38 -8.48 -9.57
CA ALA A 53 -19.77 -8.12 -9.27
C ALA A 53 -19.94 -7.21 -8.03
N HIS A 54 -18.92 -7.12 -7.18
CA HIS A 54 -18.94 -6.27 -5.99
C HIS A 54 -17.87 -5.17 -6.05
N ALA A 55 -17.15 -5.04 -7.17
CA ALA A 55 -16.08 -4.06 -7.33
C ALA A 55 -16.62 -2.63 -7.32
N LEU A 56 -15.84 -1.66 -6.87
CA LEU A 56 -16.21 -0.25 -7.01
C LEU A 56 -16.32 0.13 -8.48
N HIS A 57 -17.36 0.90 -8.83
CA HIS A 57 -17.40 1.56 -10.13
C HIS A 57 -16.33 2.64 -10.22
N VAL A 58 -15.86 2.89 -11.43
CA VAL A 58 -14.69 3.74 -11.72
C VAL A 58 -14.97 4.77 -12.82
N LYS A 59 -16.16 4.71 -13.45
CA LYS A 59 -16.60 5.65 -14.49
C LYS A 59 -17.88 6.34 -14.02
N PHE A 60 -17.79 7.66 -13.88
CA PHE A 60 -18.84 8.50 -13.32
C PHE A 60 -19.19 9.64 -14.24
N HIS A 61 -20.45 10.05 -14.18
CA HIS A 61 -20.92 11.23 -14.87
C HIS A 61 -20.42 12.48 -14.14
N LEU A 62 -19.75 13.39 -14.85
CA LEU A 62 -19.03 14.53 -14.27
C LEU A 62 -19.90 15.41 -13.36
N THR A 63 -21.15 15.67 -13.75
CA THR A 63 -22.04 16.61 -13.05
C THR A 63 -22.83 15.95 -11.93
N THR A 64 -23.20 14.68 -12.08
CA THR A 64 -24.12 13.99 -11.14
C THR A 64 -23.38 13.07 -10.18
N GLY A 65 -22.18 12.62 -10.55
CA GLY A 65 -21.40 11.63 -9.82
C GLY A 65 -22.02 10.24 -9.81
N GLU A 66 -23.02 10.00 -10.66
CA GLU A 66 -23.66 8.68 -10.80
C GLU A 66 -22.84 7.79 -11.75
N PRO A 67 -22.85 6.46 -11.55
CA PRO A 67 -22.20 5.54 -12.48
C PRO A 67 -22.79 5.65 -13.89
N VAL A 68 -21.91 5.68 -14.89
CA VAL A 68 -22.33 5.80 -16.31
C VAL A 68 -22.62 4.43 -16.93
N LEU A 69 -21.90 3.40 -16.48
CA LEU A 69 -21.96 2.05 -17.04
C LEU A 69 -22.30 1.09 -15.91
N GLY A 70 -23.14 0.11 -16.21
CA GLY A 70 -23.46 -0.99 -15.31
C GLY A 70 -22.41 -2.10 -15.32
N ASP A 71 -22.57 -3.05 -14.39
CA ASP A 71 -21.63 -4.17 -14.21
C ASP A 71 -21.53 -5.11 -15.43
N GLU A 72 -22.60 -5.20 -16.24
CA GLU A 72 -22.61 -5.99 -17.49
C GLU A 72 -21.96 -5.25 -18.67
N GLU A 73 -21.97 -3.92 -18.62
CA GLU A 73 -21.49 -3.06 -19.71
C GLU A 73 -19.99 -2.77 -19.55
N TYR A 74 -19.50 -2.78 -18.32
CA TYR A 74 -18.14 -2.40 -18.03
C TYR A 74 -17.51 -3.14 -16.86
N HIS A 75 -16.25 -3.50 -17.09
CA HIS A 75 -15.41 -4.24 -16.15
C HIS A 75 -14.78 -3.31 -15.12
N HIS A 76 -15.54 -3.03 -14.06
CA HIS A 76 -15.19 -2.05 -13.04
C HIS A 76 -14.08 -2.46 -12.07
N LEU A 77 -13.72 -3.76 -12.00
CA LEU A 77 -12.69 -4.23 -11.08
C LEU A 77 -11.30 -3.79 -11.55
N GLN A 78 -10.87 -2.62 -11.09
CA GLN A 78 -9.59 -1.99 -11.37
C GLN A 78 -8.91 -1.60 -10.05
N ILE A 79 -8.00 -2.44 -9.56
CA ILE A 79 -7.33 -2.24 -8.27
C ILE A 79 -6.33 -1.09 -8.36
N ASP A 80 -5.71 -0.93 -9.53
CA ASP A 80 -4.80 0.16 -9.85
C ASP A 80 -5.46 1.54 -9.71
N VAL A 81 -6.70 1.72 -10.16
CA VAL A 81 -7.42 3.01 -10.06
C VAL A 81 -7.65 3.44 -8.61
N VAL A 82 -8.14 2.53 -7.77
CA VAL A 82 -8.35 2.81 -6.33
C VAL A 82 -7.02 3.08 -5.64
N SER A 83 -5.97 2.34 -6.02
CA SER A 83 -4.62 2.52 -5.49
C SER A 83 -4.01 3.87 -5.89
N LEU A 84 -4.20 4.29 -7.14
CA LEU A 84 -3.74 5.57 -7.66
C LEU A 84 -4.37 6.73 -6.91
N TYR A 85 -5.68 6.64 -6.63
CA TYR A 85 -6.38 7.63 -5.81
C TYR A 85 -5.79 7.72 -4.40
N LEU A 86 -5.60 6.60 -3.70
CA LEU A 86 -5.02 6.60 -2.34
C LEU A 86 -3.61 7.19 -2.31
N LEU A 87 -2.81 6.90 -3.34
CA LEU A 87 -1.48 7.47 -3.49
C LEU A 87 -1.53 9.00 -3.65
N PHE A 88 -2.30 9.50 -4.62
CA PHE A 88 -2.39 10.95 -4.87
C PHE A 88 -3.04 11.68 -3.69
N LEU A 89 -4.03 11.07 -3.04
CA LEU A 89 -4.63 11.61 -1.81
C LEU A 89 -3.54 11.89 -0.77
N VAL A 90 -2.66 10.92 -0.52
CA VAL A 90 -1.53 11.12 0.41
C VAL A 90 -0.62 12.23 -0.08
N GLN A 91 -0.16 12.18 -1.33
CA GLN A 91 0.78 13.19 -1.87
C GLN A 91 0.20 14.62 -1.79
N MET A 92 -1.08 14.80 -2.07
CA MET A 92 -1.75 16.10 -2.00
C MET A 92 -1.95 16.58 -0.57
N ILE A 93 -2.33 15.70 0.37
CA ILE A 93 -2.40 16.05 1.79
C ILE A 93 -1.02 16.44 2.32
N THR A 94 0.03 15.78 1.82
CA THR A 94 1.43 16.08 2.16
C THR A 94 1.87 17.45 1.71
N SER A 95 1.44 17.88 0.51
CA SER A 95 1.78 19.19 -0.02
C SER A 95 0.99 20.32 0.66
N GLY A 96 0.09 19.99 1.60
CA GLY A 96 -0.69 20.94 2.39
C GLY A 96 -2.14 21.11 1.94
N LEU A 97 -2.61 20.35 0.93
CA LEU A 97 -4.00 20.41 0.49
C LEU A 97 -4.93 19.67 1.47
N GLN A 98 -6.03 20.29 1.84
CA GLN A 98 -7.06 19.64 2.66
C GLN A 98 -8.11 19.00 1.77
N ILE A 99 -8.18 17.67 1.77
CA ILE A 99 -9.12 16.91 0.92
C ILE A 99 -10.19 16.22 1.78
N VAL A 100 -9.80 15.64 2.93
CA VAL A 100 -10.68 14.95 3.87
C VAL A 100 -11.09 15.91 4.98
N TYR A 101 -12.37 15.95 5.33
CA TYR A 101 -12.93 16.88 6.33
C TYR A 101 -13.70 16.20 7.47
N THR A 102 -14.18 14.97 7.26
CA THR A 102 -15.02 14.27 8.23
C THR A 102 -14.45 12.93 8.65
N GLN A 103 -14.83 12.46 9.85
CA GLN A 103 -14.42 11.15 10.34
C GLN A 103 -15.04 10.00 9.53
N ASP A 104 -16.22 10.22 8.94
CA ASP A 104 -16.87 9.24 8.06
C ASP A 104 -16.06 9.03 6.77
N GLU A 105 -15.50 10.11 6.19
CA GLU A 105 -14.57 10.04 5.06
C GLU A 105 -13.25 9.33 5.46
N VAL A 106 -12.71 9.59 6.66
CA VAL A 106 -11.54 8.86 7.19
C VAL A 106 -11.81 7.36 7.26
N ALA A 107 -12.96 6.98 7.82
CA ALA A 107 -13.36 5.57 7.90
C ALA A 107 -13.57 4.96 6.52
N PHE A 108 -14.15 5.69 5.56
CA PHE A 108 -14.28 5.23 4.19
C PHE A 108 -12.92 4.97 3.52
N VAL A 109 -11.97 5.91 3.63
CA VAL A 109 -10.61 5.76 3.11
C VAL A 109 -9.89 4.57 3.76
N GLN A 110 -10.09 4.35 5.07
CA GLN A 110 -9.58 3.16 5.76
C GLN A 110 -10.17 1.86 5.19
N ASN A 111 -11.42 1.85 4.71
CA ASN A 111 -12.00 0.69 4.03
C ASN A 111 -11.49 0.52 2.60
N LEU A 112 -11.13 1.60 1.90
CA LEU A 112 -10.43 1.49 0.61
C LEU A 112 -9.05 0.84 0.76
N VAL A 113 -8.37 1.02 1.90
CA VAL A 113 -7.15 0.27 2.21
C VAL A 113 -7.44 -1.24 2.25
N TYR A 114 -8.52 -1.66 2.92
CA TYR A 114 -8.91 -3.08 2.97
C TYR A 114 -9.41 -3.63 1.63
N TYR A 115 -9.85 -2.74 0.74
CA TYR A 115 -10.21 -3.08 -0.62
C TYR A 115 -8.97 -3.47 -1.44
N VAL A 116 -7.88 -2.70 -1.33
CA VAL A 116 -6.64 -2.94 -2.12
C VAL A 116 -5.60 -3.83 -1.43
N GLU A 117 -5.70 -4.11 -0.12
CA GLU A 117 -4.67 -4.83 0.66
C GLU A 117 -4.30 -6.22 0.09
N ARG A 118 -5.24 -6.87 -0.60
CA ARG A 118 -5.12 -8.22 -1.16
C ARG A 118 -4.89 -8.24 -2.68
N ALA A 119 -4.39 -7.14 -3.25
CA ALA A 119 -4.10 -7.01 -4.69
C ALA A 119 -3.29 -8.20 -5.26
N TYR A 120 -2.32 -8.73 -4.51
CA TYR A 120 -1.51 -9.90 -4.90
C TYR A 120 -2.27 -11.17 -5.26
N ARG A 121 -3.54 -11.28 -4.85
CA ARG A 121 -4.40 -12.46 -5.07
C ARG A 121 -5.79 -12.11 -5.58
N THR A 122 -6.00 -10.86 -5.97
CA THR A 122 -7.26 -10.38 -6.52
C THR A 122 -7.01 -10.10 -8.00
N PRO A 123 -7.39 -11.04 -8.89
CA PRO A 123 -7.35 -10.79 -10.32
C PRO A 123 -8.24 -9.59 -10.65
N ASP A 124 -7.76 -8.68 -11.49
CA ASP A 124 -8.48 -7.48 -11.91
C ASP A 124 -8.38 -7.30 -13.43
N TYR A 125 -8.97 -6.23 -13.95
CA TYR A 125 -8.94 -5.92 -15.39
C TYR A 125 -7.72 -5.10 -15.81
N GLY A 126 -6.93 -4.68 -14.81
CA GLY A 126 -5.72 -3.91 -14.99
C GLY A 126 -5.96 -2.52 -15.59
N MET A 127 -4.86 -1.79 -15.72
CA MET A 127 -4.81 -0.43 -16.27
C MET A 127 -5.30 -0.29 -17.72
N TRP A 128 -5.40 -1.41 -18.44
CA TRP A 128 -5.87 -1.45 -19.84
C TRP A 128 -7.31 -1.94 -19.96
N GLU A 129 -8.00 -2.21 -18.85
CA GLU A 129 -9.43 -2.55 -18.82
C GLU A 129 -9.78 -3.85 -19.59
N ARG A 130 -8.79 -4.74 -19.78
CA ARG A 130 -8.90 -5.97 -20.59
C ARG A 130 -8.90 -7.26 -19.78
N GLY A 131 -8.34 -7.21 -18.56
CA GLY A 131 -8.08 -8.43 -17.79
C GLY A 131 -7.00 -9.24 -18.45
N SER A 132 -7.29 -10.49 -18.79
CA SER A 132 -6.29 -11.41 -19.30
C SER A 132 -5.58 -10.84 -20.53
N LYS A 133 -4.31 -11.20 -20.72
CA LYS A 133 -3.57 -10.89 -21.96
C LYS A 133 -4.27 -11.43 -23.22
N TYR A 134 -5.14 -12.42 -23.06
CA TYR A 134 -5.95 -12.97 -24.14
C TYR A 134 -7.16 -12.10 -24.49
N ASN A 135 -7.47 -11.08 -23.67
CA ASN A 135 -8.64 -10.23 -23.79
C ASN A 135 -9.91 -11.08 -24.00
N ASP A 136 -10.07 -12.11 -23.17
CA ASP A 136 -11.21 -13.06 -23.16
C ASP A 136 -12.28 -12.69 -22.12
N GLY A 137 -12.19 -11.48 -21.55
CA GLY A 137 -13.11 -10.97 -20.53
C GLY A 137 -12.87 -11.51 -19.11
N LYS A 138 -11.83 -12.34 -18.89
CA LYS A 138 -11.48 -12.84 -17.56
C LYS A 138 -10.43 -11.95 -16.89
N PRO A 139 -10.51 -11.71 -15.57
CA PRO A 139 -9.51 -10.94 -14.86
C PRO A 139 -8.21 -11.75 -14.66
N GLU A 140 -7.06 -11.06 -14.59
CA GLU A 140 -5.76 -11.65 -14.28
C GLU A 140 -5.03 -10.87 -13.18
N ILE A 141 -3.97 -11.45 -12.63
CA ILE A 141 -3.14 -10.75 -11.65
C ILE A 141 -2.13 -9.86 -12.40
N HIS A 142 -2.37 -8.55 -12.37
CA HIS A 142 -1.52 -7.59 -13.06
C HIS A 142 -0.40 -7.04 -12.17
N ALA A 143 0.82 -7.06 -12.69
CA ALA A 143 1.99 -6.48 -12.00
C ALA A 143 1.86 -4.97 -11.79
N SER A 144 1.21 -4.25 -12.71
CA SER A 144 0.93 -2.81 -12.59
C SER A 144 -0.05 -2.52 -11.44
N SER A 145 -1.14 -3.27 -11.33
CA SER A 145 -2.12 -3.16 -10.24
C SER A 145 -1.49 -3.48 -8.88
N ILE A 146 -0.71 -4.56 -8.78
CA ILE A 146 0.04 -4.89 -7.56
C ILE A 146 1.04 -3.80 -7.20
N GLY A 147 1.81 -3.32 -8.19
CA GLY A 147 2.80 -2.26 -8.00
C GLY A 147 2.16 -0.98 -7.46
N MET A 148 1.03 -0.56 -8.05
CA MET A 148 0.28 0.61 -7.62
C MET A 148 -0.29 0.42 -6.22
N ALA A 149 -0.92 -0.72 -5.94
CA ALA A 149 -1.47 -1.05 -4.63
C ALA A 149 -0.40 -1.04 -3.54
N LYS A 150 0.73 -1.71 -3.77
CA LYS A 150 1.87 -1.68 -2.85
C LYS A 150 2.32 -0.26 -2.56
N ALA A 151 2.46 0.53 -3.62
CA ALA A 151 2.97 1.88 -3.49
C ALA A 151 1.96 2.78 -2.74
N ALA A 152 0.66 2.61 -2.97
CA ALA A 152 -0.41 3.29 -2.24
C ALA A 152 -0.44 2.91 -0.75
N LEU A 153 -0.37 1.60 -0.47
CA LEU A 153 -0.29 1.04 0.88
C LEU A 153 0.94 1.55 1.66
N GLU A 154 2.10 1.66 1.01
CA GLU A 154 3.29 2.29 1.59
C GLU A 154 3.08 3.77 1.94
N ALA A 155 2.42 4.51 1.06
CA ALA A 155 2.24 5.94 1.22
C ALA A 155 1.23 6.25 2.33
N ILE A 156 0.12 5.52 2.39
CA ILE A 156 -1.00 5.80 3.28
C ILE A 156 -0.78 5.28 4.71
N ASN A 157 0.08 4.28 4.90
CA ASN A 157 0.33 3.73 6.22
C ASN A 157 0.92 4.77 7.19
N GLY A 158 0.20 5.05 8.28
CA GLY A 158 0.56 6.07 9.25
C GLY A 158 0.38 7.50 8.77
N CYS A 159 -0.34 7.71 7.65
CA CYS A 159 -0.67 9.04 7.14
C CYS A 159 -1.88 9.62 7.91
N ASN A 160 -1.78 10.88 8.32
CA ASN A 160 -2.90 11.62 8.88
C ASN A 160 -3.71 12.27 7.77
N LEU A 161 -4.98 11.91 7.62
CA LEU A 161 -5.82 12.42 6.53
C LEU A 161 -6.23 13.89 6.68
N PHE A 162 -6.12 14.46 7.88
CA PHE A 162 -6.32 15.91 8.10
C PHE A 162 -5.01 16.72 7.99
N GLY A 163 -3.92 16.09 7.54
CA GLY A 163 -2.60 16.72 7.46
C GLY A 163 -2.04 17.07 8.83
N ASP A 164 -1.28 18.17 8.92
CA ASP A 164 -0.59 18.61 10.15
C ASP A 164 -1.54 19.02 11.27
N LYS A 165 -2.82 19.26 10.96
CA LYS A 165 -3.86 19.63 11.93
C LYS A 165 -4.62 18.43 12.49
N GLY A 166 -4.31 17.22 12.03
CA GLY A 166 -5.00 16.01 12.44
C GLY A 166 -4.50 15.40 13.75
N ALA A 167 -5.37 14.61 14.38
CA ALA A 167 -5.06 13.90 15.61
C ALA A 167 -4.90 12.39 15.38
N SER A 168 -4.63 11.59 16.42
CA SER A 168 -4.34 10.15 16.27
C SER A 168 -5.48 9.33 15.66
N TRP A 169 -6.74 9.78 15.77
CA TRP A 169 -7.92 9.09 15.24
C TRP A 169 -8.15 9.29 13.73
N SER A 170 -7.41 10.20 13.10
CA SER A 170 -7.44 10.44 11.65
C SER A 170 -6.26 9.81 10.91
N VAL A 171 -5.51 8.94 11.60
CA VAL A 171 -4.38 8.19 11.06
C VAL A 171 -4.89 6.89 10.45
N VAL A 172 -4.52 6.65 9.19
CA VAL A 172 -4.85 5.40 8.47
C VAL A 172 -3.77 4.36 8.71
N TYR A 173 -4.19 3.13 8.99
CA TYR A 173 -3.30 2.01 9.24
C TYR A 173 -3.40 0.95 8.15
N VAL A 174 -2.25 0.44 7.73
CA VAL A 174 -2.14 -0.66 6.79
C VAL A 174 -1.53 -1.86 7.50
N ASP A 175 -2.08 -3.05 7.26
CA ASP A 175 -1.46 -4.30 7.68
C ASP A 175 -0.07 -4.44 7.02
N ILE A 176 0.98 -4.50 7.84
CA ILE A 176 2.38 -4.58 7.37
C ILE A 176 2.64 -5.86 6.56
N ASP A 177 1.90 -6.94 6.86
CA ASP A 177 1.98 -8.16 6.09
C ASP A 177 1.36 -7.96 4.72
N ALA A 178 0.28 -7.18 4.60
CA ALA A 178 -0.29 -6.85 3.29
C ALA A 178 0.66 -6.01 2.44
N HIS A 179 1.36 -5.05 3.06
CA HIS A 179 2.42 -4.28 2.41
C HIS A 179 3.53 -5.19 1.85
N ASN A 180 4.04 -6.14 2.64
CA ASN A 180 5.12 -7.04 2.21
C ASN A 180 4.65 -8.11 1.22
N ARG A 181 3.41 -8.59 1.32
CA ARG A 181 2.82 -9.60 0.41
C ARG A 181 2.62 -9.09 -1.02
N ASN A 182 2.46 -7.79 -1.22
CA ASN A 182 2.31 -7.17 -2.55
C ASN A 182 3.66 -6.91 -3.26
N ARG A 183 4.78 -7.49 -2.81
CA ARG A 183 6.11 -7.30 -3.42
C ARG A 183 6.36 -8.31 -4.54
N SER A 184 6.66 -7.84 -5.75
CA SER A 184 7.17 -8.67 -6.86
C SER A 184 8.55 -8.20 -7.33
N LYS A 185 9.28 -9.05 -8.08
CA LYS A 185 10.63 -8.79 -8.62
C LYS A 185 10.63 -8.28 -10.06
N CYS A 186 9.47 -8.12 -10.69
CA CYS A 186 9.37 -8.03 -12.15
C CYS A 186 8.66 -6.74 -12.58
N GLY A 187 9.21 -6.07 -13.59
CA GLY A 187 8.62 -4.87 -14.22
C GLY A 187 8.80 -4.86 -15.74
N PHE A 188 8.02 -3.96 -16.36
CA PHE A 188 7.96 -3.47 -17.76
C PHE A 188 7.45 -4.38 -18.92
N LYS A 189 7.03 -3.65 -19.98
CA LYS A 189 6.22 -3.96 -21.19
C LYS A 189 4.71 -4.18 -20.95
N ARG A 190 3.89 -3.68 -21.90
CA ARG A 190 2.42 -3.75 -21.88
C ARG A 190 1.99 -5.23 -21.87
N PHE A 191 2.19 -5.94 -22.98
CA PHE A 191 2.53 -7.38 -23.13
C PHE A 191 2.78 -7.66 -24.64
N SER A 192 3.44 -8.76 -25.01
CA SER A 192 3.66 -9.15 -26.42
C SER A 192 2.36 -9.63 -27.08
N ARG A 193 2.19 -9.43 -28.40
CA ARG A 193 0.98 -9.78 -29.18
C ARG A 193 -0.28 -8.97 -28.86
N ASP A 194 -0.10 -7.72 -28.45
CA ASP A 194 -1.21 -6.78 -28.26
C ASP A 194 -1.74 -6.27 -29.61
N GLY A 195 -2.93 -6.72 -29.99
CA GLY A 195 -3.63 -6.29 -31.20
C GLY A 195 -4.42 -4.99 -31.07
N TYR A 196 -4.37 -4.28 -29.93
CA TYR A 196 -5.26 -3.13 -29.73
C TYR A 196 -5.03 -2.02 -30.75
N LYS A 197 -6.09 -1.63 -31.46
CA LYS A 197 -6.14 -0.67 -32.58
C LYS A 197 -5.19 -0.99 -33.73
N CYS A 198 -4.75 -2.24 -33.88
CA CYS A 198 -3.98 -2.64 -35.04
C CYS A 198 -4.90 -2.74 -36.27
N VAL A 199 -4.31 -2.76 -37.47
CA VAL A 199 -5.06 -2.81 -38.74
C VAL A 199 -5.90 -4.10 -38.87
N LEU A 200 -5.46 -5.18 -38.21
CA LEU A 200 -6.15 -6.47 -38.22
C LEU A 200 -7.18 -6.60 -37.09
N GLU A 201 -7.28 -5.64 -36.16
CA GLU A 201 -8.28 -5.70 -35.09
C GLU A 201 -9.67 -5.43 -35.64
N ASP A 202 -10.59 -6.36 -35.38
CA ASP A 202 -12.00 -6.15 -35.60
C ASP A 202 -12.57 -5.21 -34.52
N GLN A 203 -12.73 -3.95 -34.89
CA GLN A 203 -13.20 -2.87 -34.02
C GLN A 203 -14.69 -2.98 -33.63
N SER A 204 -15.44 -3.91 -34.25
CA SER A 204 -16.86 -4.12 -33.91
C SER A 204 -17.06 -4.90 -32.61
N ARG A 205 -16.01 -5.55 -32.09
CA ARG A 205 -16.07 -6.41 -30.91
C ARG A 205 -15.03 -6.03 -29.86
N ARG A 206 -15.37 -6.32 -28.60
CA ARG A 206 -14.54 -5.97 -27.43
C ARG A 206 -13.46 -7.00 -27.10
N TYR A 207 -13.68 -8.27 -27.40
CA TYR A 207 -12.83 -9.40 -27.01
C TYR A 207 -12.29 -10.16 -28.21
N TYR A 208 -11.11 -10.76 -28.02
CA TYR A 208 -10.47 -11.58 -29.05
C TYR A 208 -11.07 -12.99 -29.09
N ASN A 209 -11.03 -13.60 -30.27
CA ASN A 209 -11.37 -15.00 -30.48
C ASN A 209 -10.19 -15.88 -30.05
N GLU A 210 -10.48 -17.13 -29.72
CA GLU A 210 -9.45 -18.08 -29.28
C GLU A 210 -8.41 -18.30 -30.39
N GLY A 211 -7.13 -17.99 -30.11
CA GLY A 211 -6.01 -18.14 -31.05
C GLY A 211 -5.64 -16.88 -31.86
N GLU A 212 -6.47 -15.83 -31.83
CA GLU A 212 -6.31 -14.61 -32.63
C GLU A 212 -5.02 -13.82 -32.32
N LEU A 213 -4.51 -13.90 -31.09
CA LEU A 213 -3.26 -13.22 -30.68
C LEU A 213 -2.05 -13.63 -31.53
N LYS A 214 -2.06 -14.83 -32.14
CA LYS A 214 -0.97 -15.25 -33.04
C LYS A 214 -0.91 -14.39 -34.30
N GLU A 215 -2.02 -13.80 -34.71
CA GLU A 215 -2.13 -12.95 -35.89
C GLU A 215 -1.57 -11.55 -35.65
N PHE A 216 -1.39 -11.15 -34.38
CA PHE A 216 -0.83 -9.86 -33.98
C PHE A 216 0.69 -9.89 -33.73
N ASP A 217 1.34 -11.04 -33.87
CA ASP A 217 2.77 -11.22 -33.64
C ASP A 217 3.58 -10.43 -34.69
N GLY A 218 4.24 -9.34 -34.28
CA GLY A 218 5.06 -8.49 -35.15
C GLY A 218 4.34 -7.32 -35.82
N ILE A 219 3.06 -7.09 -35.50
CA ILE A 219 2.26 -5.96 -36.00
C ILE A 219 1.58 -5.16 -34.86
N GLU A 220 2.08 -5.30 -33.64
CA GLU A 220 1.52 -4.66 -32.47
C GLU A 220 1.55 -3.12 -32.57
N SER A 221 0.48 -2.47 -32.09
CA SER A 221 0.46 -1.01 -31.99
C SER A 221 1.46 -0.53 -30.95
N GLU A 222 2.47 0.24 -31.36
CA GLU A 222 3.40 0.91 -30.45
C GLU A 222 2.80 2.23 -29.92
N TRP A 223 2.94 2.49 -28.62
CA TRP A 223 2.35 3.67 -27.99
C TRP A 223 3.43 4.68 -27.59
N PRO A 224 3.43 5.90 -28.17
CA PRO A 224 4.41 6.96 -27.85
C PRO A 224 4.49 7.33 -26.36
N LEU A 225 3.43 7.06 -25.59
CA LEU A 225 3.40 7.20 -24.13
C LEU A 225 4.57 6.49 -23.43
N PHE A 226 5.02 5.33 -23.95
CA PHE A 226 6.14 4.61 -23.34
C PHE A 226 7.46 5.36 -23.47
N TYR A 227 7.69 6.09 -24.57
CA TYR A 227 8.88 6.94 -24.69
C TYR A 227 8.86 8.08 -23.67
N VAL A 228 7.69 8.67 -23.43
CA VAL A 228 7.51 9.69 -22.38
C VAL A 228 7.83 9.11 -20.99
N LEU A 229 7.36 7.91 -20.68
CA LEU A 229 7.68 7.23 -19.41
C LEU A 229 9.18 6.93 -19.28
N MET A 230 9.84 6.54 -20.36
CA MET A 230 11.29 6.28 -20.36
C MET A 230 12.11 7.57 -20.21
N ILE A 231 11.63 8.71 -20.71
CA ILE A 231 12.22 10.03 -20.46
C ILE A 231 12.13 10.36 -18.97
N ILE A 232 10.94 10.20 -18.36
CA ILE A 232 10.75 10.45 -16.93
C ILE A 232 11.65 9.53 -16.09
N ASP A 233 11.71 8.23 -16.40
CA ASP A 233 12.59 7.28 -15.72
C ASP A 233 14.08 7.68 -15.84
N GLY A 234 14.51 8.13 -17.04
CA GLY A 234 15.86 8.63 -17.26
C GLY A 234 16.18 9.86 -16.40
N VAL A 235 15.24 10.80 -16.25
CA VAL A 235 15.39 11.95 -15.35
C VAL A 235 15.53 11.49 -13.89
N PHE A 236 14.66 10.59 -13.42
CA PHE A 236 14.70 10.09 -12.04
C PHE A 236 15.99 9.32 -11.72
N ARG A 237 16.55 8.62 -12.70
CA ARG A 237 17.82 7.87 -12.57
C ARG A 237 19.06 8.69 -12.88
N THR A 238 18.89 9.94 -13.31
CA THR A 238 19.99 10.81 -13.75
C THR A 238 20.79 10.19 -14.92
N LEU A 239 20.07 9.64 -15.91
CA LEU A 239 20.62 9.02 -17.12
C LEU A 239 20.38 9.91 -18.35
N PRO A 240 21.29 10.84 -18.68
CA PRO A 240 21.09 11.81 -19.76
C PRO A 240 21.00 11.14 -21.15
N ASP A 241 21.80 10.11 -21.41
CA ASP A 241 21.82 9.41 -22.70
C ASP A 241 20.47 8.75 -23.02
N GLN A 242 19.85 8.14 -22.01
CA GLN A 242 18.50 7.56 -22.11
C GLN A 242 17.47 8.65 -22.44
N VAL A 243 17.54 9.81 -21.77
CA VAL A 243 16.63 10.93 -22.01
C VAL A 243 16.74 11.43 -23.45
N GLU A 244 17.95 11.62 -23.95
CA GLU A 244 18.19 12.11 -25.31
C GLU A 244 17.68 11.12 -26.38
N GLU A 245 17.97 9.83 -26.20
CA GLU A 245 17.51 8.77 -27.12
C GLU A 245 15.98 8.76 -27.25
N TYR A 246 15.26 8.71 -26.12
CA TYR A 246 13.81 8.65 -26.14
C TYR A 246 13.15 9.96 -26.55
N GLN A 247 13.77 11.12 -26.28
CA GLN A 247 13.31 12.40 -26.83
C GLN A 247 13.39 12.42 -28.36
N LYS A 248 14.47 11.89 -28.95
CA LYS A 248 14.63 11.79 -30.40
C LYS A 248 13.59 10.85 -31.02
N LEU A 249 13.35 9.69 -30.40
CA LEU A 249 12.34 8.73 -30.84
C LEU A 249 10.92 9.33 -30.76
N LEU A 250 10.62 10.06 -29.69
CA LEU A 250 9.33 10.71 -29.48
C LEU A 250 9.09 11.84 -30.49
N LYS A 251 10.07 12.71 -30.75
CA LYS A 251 9.96 13.81 -31.72
C LYS A 251 9.55 13.33 -33.11
N ALA A 252 10.04 12.16 -33.53
CA ALA A 252 9.70 11.58 -34.83
C ALA A 252 8.23 11.11 -34.95
N ARG A 253 7.48 11.05 -33.84
CA ARG A 253 6.13 10.46 -33.75
C ARG A 253 5.09 11.41 -33.17
N ILE A 254 5.49 12.60 -32.72
CA ILE A 254 4.55 13.65 -32.32
C ILE A 254 4.01 14.31 -33.59
N TYR A 255 2.68 14.31 -33.72
CA TYR A 255 1.98 15.10 -34.70
C TYR A 255 1.37 16.32 -34.01
N MET A 256 1.76 17.51 -34.45
CA MET A 256 1.13 18.77 -34.07
C MET A 256 0.26 19.23 -35.24
N ASP A 257 -0.90 19.79 -34.96
CA ASP A 257 -1.73 20.44 -35.96
C ASP A 257 -1.12 21.77 -36.42
N GLU A 258 -1.79 22.45 -37.36
CA GLU A 258 -1.34 23.72 -37.94
C GLU A 258 -1.18 24.86 -36.90
N HIS A 259 -1.73 24.69 -35.69
CA HIS A 259 -1.64 25.64 -34.58
C HIS A 259 -0.68 25.19 -33.47
N GLY A 260 -0.10 23.99 -33.57
CA GLY A 260 0.82 23.43 -32.57
C GLY A 260 0.14 22.52 -31.54
N ASP A 261 -1.16 22.24 -31.68
CA ASP A 261 -1.92 21.37 -30.77
C ASP A 261 -1.88 19.91 -31.23
N THR A 262 -1.76 18.96 -30.30
CA THR A 262 -1.77 17.53 -30.66
C THR A 262 -3.17 17.10 -31.10
N GLY A 263 -3.33 16.69 -32.36
CA GLY A 263 -4.60 16.15 -32.87
C GLY A 263 -5.05 14.90 -32.09
N GLY A 264 -6.27 14.91 -31.56
CA GLY A 264 -6.86 13.84 -30.74
C GLY A 264 -6.49 13.94 -29.25
N LEU A 265 -7.47 14.28 -28.40
CA LEU A 265 -7.29 14.48 -26.96
C LEU A 265 -7.10 13.15 -26.21
N PHE A 266 -5.86 12.68 -26.08
CA PHE A 266 -5.50 11.66 -25.10
C PHE A 266 -4.81 12.33 -23.89
N LEU A 267 -5.64 12.83 -22.98
CA LEU A 267 -5.21 13.63 -21.82
C LEU A 267 -4.11 12.95 -20.98
N TRP A 268 -4.12 11.63 -20.88
CA TRP A 268 -3.09 10.92 -20.12
C TRP A 268 -1.70 11.01 -20.78
N ALA A 269 -1.60 10.81 -22.10
CA ALA A 269 -0.33 11.01 -22.79
C ALA A 269 0.11 12.47 -22.81
N GLN A 270 -0.83 13.41 -23.01
CA GLN A 270 -0.54 14.84 -22.98
C GLN A 270 -0.02 15.30 -21.61
N SER A 271 -0.67 14.90 -20.52
CA SER A 271 -0.24 15.20 -19.16
C SER A 271 1.15 14.63 -18.84
N MET A 272 1.40 13.37 -19.23
CA MET A 272 2.73 12.77 -19.07
C MET A 272 3.79 13.47 -19.91
N PHE A 273 3.43 13.90 -21.13
CA PHE A 273 4.33 14.65 -22.00
C PHE A 273 4.69 16.01 -21.39
N VAL A 274 3.71 16.77 -20.92
CA VAL A 274 3.93 18.04 -20.23
C VAL A 274 4.81 17.84 -19.00
N LEU A 275 4.55 16.81 -18.19
CA LEU A 275 5.41 16.46 -17.05
C LEU A 275 6.86 16.20 -17.47
N ALA A 276 7.07 15.42 -18.54
CA ALA A 276 8.41 15.15 -19.06
C ALA A 276 9.11 16.42 -19.58
N GLN A 277 8.39 17.33 -20.25
CA GLN A 277 8.94 18.61 -20.71
C GLN A 277 9.32 19.52 -19.53
N LEU A 278 8.48 19.61 -18.49
CA LEU A 278 8.77 20.40 -17.30
C LEU A 278 10.00 19.87 -16.54
N LEU A 279 10.13 18.55 -16.42
CA LEU A 279 11.29 17.90 -15.80
C LEU A 279 12.57 18.12 -16.59
N THR A 280 12.55 17.90 -17.91
CA THR A 280 13.74 18.06 -18.77
C THR A 280 14.14 19.52 -18.99
N GLY A 281 13.17 20.43 -18.94
CA GLY A 281 13.40 21.88 -18.95
C GLY A 281 13.88 22.45 -17.62
N GLY A 282 13.99 21.64 -16.56
CA GLY A 282 14.40 22.10 -15.22
C GLY A 282 13.39 23.03 -14.53
N LEU A 283 12.16 23.11 -15.04
CA LEU A 283 11.07 23.91 -14.47
C LEU A 283 10.35 23.18 -13.34
N LEU A 284 10.47 21.86 -13.28
CA LEU A 284 9.97 21.01 -12.21
C LEU A 284 11.11 20.13 -11.70
N HIS A 285 11.35 20.13 -10.39
CA HIS A 285 12.31 19.23 -9.79
C HIS A 285 11.66 17.87 -9.43
N VAL A 286 12.43 16.78 -9.49
CA VAL A 286 11.97 15.42 -9.14
C VAL A 286 11.33 15.35 -7.73
N ASN A 287 11.90 16.11 -6.79
CA ASN A 287 11.39 16.20 -5.41
C ASN A 287 10.03 16.92 -5.31
N GLU A 288 9.67 17.77 -6.28
CA GLU A 288 8.38 18.45 -6.32
C GLU A 288 7.29 17.52 -6.89
N LEU A 289 7.66 16.66 -7.85
CA LEU A 289 6.75 15.64 -8.40
C LEU A 289 6.50 14.49 -7.41
N ASP A 290 7.54 14.06 -6.70
CA ASP A 290 7.45 12.99 -5.69
C ASP A 290 7.88 13.48 -4.31
N PRO A 291 7.02 14.24 -3.59
CA PRO A 291 7.35 14.81 -2.28
C PRO A 291 7.61 13.75 -1.20
N ILE A 292 7.17 12.50 -1.44
CA ILE A 292 7.40 11.35 -0.56
C ILE A 292 8.64 10.53 -0.95
N ARG A 293 9.36 10.93 -2.01
CA ARG A 293 10.58 10.33 -2.56
C ARG A 293 10.54 8.80 -2.64
N ARG A 294 9.44 8.23 -3.12
CA ARG A 294 9.30 6.78 -3.30
C ARG A 294 10.26 6.19 -4.32
N TYR A 295 10.75 6.99 -5.26
CA TYR A 295 11.83 6.58 -6.18
C TYR A 295 13.12 6.17 -5.45
N LEU A 296 13.31 6.65 -4.21
CA LEU A 296 14.40 6.24 -3.35
C LEU A 296 14.06 4.97 -2.55
N PRO A 297 15.07 4.17 -2.16
CA PRO A 297 14.90 3.13 -1.16
C PRO A 297 14.26 3.66 0.13
N SER A 298 13.48 2.83 0.83
CA SER A 298 12.70 3.22 2.01
C SER A 298 13.49 4.01 3.07
N TYR A 299 14.78 3.70 3.25
CA TYR A 299 15.66 4.35 4.22
C TYR A 299 16.10 5.78 3.84
N ASN A 300 16.02 6.16 2.56
CA ASN A 300 16.38 7.50 2.06
C ASN A 300 15.17 8.43 1.88
N ARG A 301 13.97 7.98 2.24
CA ARG A 301 12.73 8.74 2.09
C ARG A 301 12.55 9.74 3.24
N PRO A 302 11.95 10.93 3.01
CA PRO A 302 11.71 11.92 4.06
C PRO A 302 10.85 11.34 5.17
N ARG A 303 11.30 11.47 6.42
CA ARG A 303 10.52 11.15 7.61
C ARG A 303 9.68 12.36 7.96
N ARG A 304 8.36 12.20 8.05
CA ARG A 304 7.49 13.28 8.54
C ARG A 304 7.42 13.26 10.05
N ALA A 305 7.46 14.44 10.66
CA ALA A 305 6.97 14.63 12.01
C ALA A 305 5.48 14.19 12.05
N GLY A 306 5.12 13.36 13.03
CA GLY A 306 3.74 12.86 13.19
C GLY A 306 3.48 11.44 12.64
N ARG A 307 4.46 10.73 12.07
CA ARG A 307 4.31 9.28 11.88
C ARG A 307 4.40 8.60 13.25
N TYR A 308 3.31 7.94 13.66
CA TYR A 308 3.30 7.13 14.88
C TYR A 308 4.13 5.83 14.75
N SER A 309 4.57 5.46 13.54
CA SER A 309 5.42 4.28 13.31
C SER A 309 6.80 4.69 12.80
N ALA A 310 7.80 4.62 13.70
CA ALA A 310 9.20 4.93 13.43
C ALA A 310 10.01 3.65 13.20
N PHE A 311 9.86 2.98 12.05
CA PHE A 311 10.78 1.90 11.69
C PHE A 311 12.09 2.50 11.15
N GLN A 312 13.05 2.74 12.05
CA GLN A 312 14.44 3.05 11.69
C GLN A 312 15.16 1.77 11.25
N GLY A 313 15.79 1.79 10.08
CA GLY A 313 16.74 0.75 9.69
C GLY A 313 17.62 1.20 8.53
N ILE A 314 18.92 1.27 8.76
CA ILE A 314 19.92 1.31 7.70
C ILE A 314 19.97 -0.12 7.13
N ALA A 315 19.91 -0.26 5.80
CA ALA A 315 19.74 -1.55 5.11
C ALA A 315 20.88 -2.57 5.35
N THR A 316 21.93 -2.21 6.07
CA THR A 316 23.16 -3.00 6.21
C THR A 316 23.18 -3.99 7.37
N ASP A 317 22.19 -3.98 8.27
CA ASP A 317 22.05 -5.01 9.30
C ASP A 317 20.55 -5.32 9.53
N LEU A 318 20.01 -6.18 8.66
CA LEU A 318 18.74 -6.87 8.89
C LEU A 318 18.97 -7.92 9.97
N VAL A 319 18.80 -7.51 11.22
CA VAL A 319 18.84 -8.41 12.37
C VAL A 319 17.41 -8.62 12.86
N VAL A 320 17.03 -9.88 13.05
CA VAL A 320 15.74 -10.23 13.68
C VAL A 320 15.95 -10.33 15.17
N GLN A 321 15.19 -9.54 15.93
CA GLN A 321 15.18 -9.62 17.39
C GLN A 321 14.26 -10.77 17.80
N VAL A 322 14.77 -11.66 18.64
CA VAL A 322 13.98 -12.77 19.19
C VAL A 322 13.88 -12.59 20.69
N VAL A 323 12.65 -12.62 21.19
CA VAL A 323 12.35 -12.62 22.63
C VAL A 323 11.67 -13.94 22.97
N LEU A 324 12.21 -14.66 23.96
CA LEU A 324 11.63 -15.89 24.47
C LEU A 324 10.93 -15.61 25.81
N ILE A 325 9.63 -15.86 25.88
CA ILE A 325 8.82 -15.68 27.09
C ILE A 325 8.34 -17.04 27.57
N ALA A 326 8.70 -17.42 28.80
CA ALA A 326 8.17 -18.61 29.47
C ALA A 326 6.93 -18.26 30.29
N GLU A 327 5.86 -19.04 30.18
CA GLU A 327 4.61 -18.75 30.90
C GLU A 327 4.73 -18.77 32.43
N SER A 328 5.73 -19.47 32.98
CA SER A 328 5.94 -19.61 34.42
C SER A 328 7.42 -19.60 34.79
N MET A 329 7.73 -19.20 36.03
CA MET A 329 9.08 -19.28 36.60
C MET A 329 9.62 -20.72 36.61
N ARG A 330 8.73 -21.71 36.76
CA ARG A 330 9.06 -23.13 36.71
C ARG A 330 9.57 -23.52 35.32
N LEU A 331 8.88 -23.07 34.27
CA LEU A 331 9.27 -23.31 32.89
C LEU A 331 10.56 -22.56 32.55
N GLN A 332 10.72 -21.32 33.01
CA GLN A 332 11.96 -20.54 32.85
C GLN A 332 13.17 -21.28 33.46
N ALA A 333 13.06 -21.76 34.71
CA ALA A 333 14.12 -22.49 35.38
C ALA A 333 14.52 -23.77 34.63
N MET A 334 13.53 -24.50 34.11
CA MET A 334 13.78 -25.71 33.34
C MET A 334 14.35 -25.41 31.94
N MET A 335 13.89 -24.38 31.23
CA MET A 335 14.51 -23.95 29.97
C MET A 335 15.98 -23.52 30.20
N GLY A 336 16.27 -22.95 31.38
CA GLY A 336 17.61 -22.63 31.84
C GLY A 336 18.55 -23.84 31.94
N THR A 337 18.06 -25.06 32.23
CA THR A 337 18.90 -26.27 32.27
C THR A 337 19.39 -26.69 30.89
N TYR A 338 18.61 -26.36 29.84
CA TYR A 338 19.02 -26.50 28.43
C TYR A 338 19.86 -25.30 27.93
N GLY A 339 20.19 -24.36 28.82
CA GLY A 339 20.94 -23.15 28.48
C GLY A 339 20.14 -22.14 27.66
N ILE A 340 18.80 -22.22 27.66
CA ILE A 340 17.91 -21.29 26.96
C ILE A 340 17.44 -20.24 27.97
N GLN A 341 17.82 -18.98 27.73
CA GLN A 341 17.39 -17.86 28.55
C GLN A 341 16.01 -17.38 28.09
N THR A 342 15.08 -17.21 29.04
CA THR A 342 13.73 -16.71 28.79
C THR A 342 13.34 -15.69 29.86
N GLN A 343 12.34 -14.85 29.58
CA GLN A 343 11.69 -13.95 30.56
C GLN A 343 10.29 -14.48 30.91
N THR A 344 9.74 -14.11 32.05
CA THR A 344 8.33 -14.36 32.40
C THR A 344 7.46 -13.14 32.10
N PRO A 345 6.13 -13.30 31.91
CA PRO A 345 5.21 -12.18 31.74
C PRO A 345 5.32 -11.11 32.84
N HIS A 346 5.64 -11.51 34.08
CA HIS A 346 5.84 -10.58 35.19
C HIS A 346 7.13 -9.77 35.08
N GLU A 347 8.21 -10.35 34.56
CA GLU A 347 9.50 -9.67 34.36
C GLU A 347 9.46 -8.64 33.22
N VAL A 348 8.49 -8.76 32.29
CA VAL A 348 8.32 -7.85 31.15
C VAL A 348 7.30 -6.73 31.39
N GLU A 349 6.67 -6.67 32.58
CA GLU A 349 5.76 -5.59 32.93
C GLU A 349 6.47 -4.22 32.80
N PRO A 350 5.82 -3.19 32.21
CA PRO A 350 4.39 -3.07 31.92
C PRO A 350 3.94 -3.60 30.54
N VAL A 351 4.78 -4.34 29.81
CA VAL A 351 4.43 -4.89 28.50
C VAL A 351 3.50 -6.09 28.66
N GLN A 352 2.31 -6.01 28.07
CA GLN A 352 1.35 -7.12 28.06
C GLN A 352 1.60 -8.04 26.86
N VAL A 353 1.66 -9.34 27.12
CA VAL A 353 1.81 -10.37 26.08
C VAL A 353 0.42 -10.85 25.67
N CYS A 354 0.02 -10.55 24.45
CA CYS A 354 -1.31 -10.84 23.91
C CYS A 354 -1.26 -11.86 22.77
N SER A 355 -2.38 -12.56 22.56
CA SER A 355 -2.51 -13.45 21.40
C SER A 355 -2.74 -12.66 20.11
N SER A 356 -2.35 -13.25 18.98
CA SER A 356 -2.64 -12.69 17.66
C SER A 356 -4.14 -12.52 17.39
N THR A 357 -5.00 -13.34 18.00
CA THR A 357 -6.47 -13.26 17.90
C THR A 357 -7.00 -11.96 18.52
N GLN A 358 -6.46 -11.55 19.68
CA GLN A 358 -6.82 -10.28 20.30
C GLN A 358 -6.45 -9.09 19.38
N LEU A 359 -5.30 -9.18 18.69
CA LEU A 359 -4.90 -8.17 17.72
C LEU A 359 -5.89 -8.07 16.54
N VAL A 360 -6.44 -9.20 16.05
CA VAL A 360 -7.47 -9.20 15.01
C VAL A 360 -8.72 -8.43 15.47
N HIS A 361 -9.13 -8.58 16.73
CA HIS A 361 -10.27 -7.85 17.28
C HIS A 361 -10.01 -6.35 17.39
N VAL A 362 -8.82 -5.92 17.81
CA VAL A 362 -8.46 -4.50 17.84
C VAL A 362 -8.46 -3.89 16.43
N TYR A 363 -7.89 -4.60 15.46
CA TYR A 363 -7.85 -4.13 14.07
C TYR A 363 -9.22 -4.10 13.39
N ARG A 364 -10.19 -4.91 13.85
CA ARG A 364 -11.57 -4.90 13.32
C ARG A 364 -12.22 -3.53 13.45
N GLU A 365 -11.99 -2.84 14.56
CA GLU A 365 -12.59 -1.54 14.86
C GLU A 365 -12.06 -0.41 13.95
N LEU A 366 -10.91 -0.63 13.30
CA LEU A 366 -10.34 0.35 12.37
C LEU A 366 -11.21 0.47 11.11
N GLY A 367 -11.76 1.67 10.89
CA GLY A 367 -12.62 1.97 9.75
C GLY A 367 -14.09 1.61 9.95
N VAL A 368 -14.53 1.27 11.17
CA VAL A 368 -15.97 1.13 11.45
C VAL A 368 -16.66 2.48 11.26
N CYS A 369 -17.75 2.49 10.48
CA CYS A 369 -18.59 3.66 10.31
C CYS A 369 -20.06 3.25 10.20
N PRO A 370 -20.87 3.45 11.26
CA PRO A 370 -22.28 3.10 11.24
C PRO A 370 -23.08 3.84 10.17
N LYS A 371 -22.77 5.12 9.92
CA LYS A 371 -23.48 5.94 8.91
C LYS A 371 -23.33 5.39 7.50
N LEU A 372 -22.12 4.92 7.16
CA LEU A 372 -21.83 4.33 5.85
C LEU A 372 -22.06 2.81 5.81
N LYS A 373 -22.53 2.21 6.92
CA LYS A 373 -22.72 0.77 7.11
C LYS A 373 -21.44 -0.04 6.89
N LEU A 374 -20.29 0.53 7.27
CA LEU A 374 -18.97 -0.10 7.15
C LEU A 374 -18.59 -0.79 8.46
N THR A 375 -18.21 -2.06 8.37
CA THR A 375 -17.87 -2.90 9.54
C THR A 375 -16.38 -2.86 9.94
N GLY A 376 -15.57 -2.05 9.25
CA GLY A 376 -14.12 -1.97 9.49
C GLY A 376 -13.33 -3.13 8.86
N ARG A 377 -12.21 -3.53 9.48
CA ARG A 377 -11.36 -4.59 8.92
C ARG A 377 -12.07 -5.95 9.00
N PRO A 378 -12.14 -6.74 7.91
CA PRO A 378 -12.68 -8.08 7.97
C PRO A 378 -11.85 -8.95 8.92
N ILE A 379 -12.49 -9.93 9.57
CA ILE A 379 -11.82 -10.87 10.49
C ILE A 379 -10.84 -11.71 9.67
N ARG A 380 -9.58 -11.27 9.65
CA ARG A 380 -8.48 -11.87 8.89
C ARG A 380 -7.30 -12.02 9.86
N PRO A 381 -6.61 -13.17 9.87
CA PRO A 381 -5.45 -13.34 10.72
C PRO A 381 -4.39 -12.27 10.39
N VAL A 382 -3.76 -11.74 11.43
CA VAL A 382 -2.58 -10.89 11.29
C VAL A 382 -1.38 -11.81 11.06
N GLY A 383 -0.54 -11.49 10.08
CA GLY A 383 0.60 -12.34 9.73
C GLY A 383 1.75 -12.21 10.73
N SER A 384 2.86 -12.87 10.40
CA SER A 384 4.04 -12.92 11.25
C SER A 384 4.69 -11.54 11.43
N LEU A 385 4.66 -10.65 10.43
CA LEU A 385 5.22 -9.30 10.58
C LEU A 385 4.36 -8.37 11.42
N GLY A 386 3.03 -8.49 11.32
CA GLY A 386 2.13 -7.73 12.17
C GLY A 386 2.27 -8.16 13.62
N THR A 387 2.31 -9.47 13.87
CA THR A 387 2.48 -9.99 15.24
C THR A 387 3.89 -9.73 15.81
N SER A 388 4.92 -9.60 14.97
CA SER A 388 6.31 -9.32 15.40
C SER A 388 6.60 -7.84 15.64
N LYS A 389 5.63 -7.13 16.23
CA LYS A 389 5.73 -5.70 16.56
C LYS A 389 5.19 -5.43 17.95
N ILE A 390 5.74 -4.37 18.54
CA ILE A 390 5.20 -3.77 19.74
C ILE A 390 4.11 -2.78 19.33
N TYR A 391 2.96 -2.91 19.97
CA TYR A 391 1.79 -2.05 19.82
C TYR A 391 1.59 -1.23 21.08
N ARG A 392 0.97 -0.06 20.97
CA ARG A 392 0.49 0.66 22.15
C ARG A 392 -1.00 0.86 22.04
N VAL A 393 -1.76 0.06 22.79
CA VAL A 393 -3.22 0.03 22.76
C VAL A 393 -3.73 0.58 24.09
N CYS A 394 -4.53 1.64 24.06
CA CYS A 394 -5.12 2.27 25.26
C CYS A 394 -4.07 2.77 26.26
N GLY A 395 -2.87 3.13 25.78
CA GLY A 395 -1.76 3.56 26.61
C GLY A 395 -0.91 2.41 27.16
N MET A 396 -1.37 1.16 27.05
CA MET A 396 -0.65 -0.05 27.41
C MET A 396 0.26 -0.50 26.26
N THR A 397 1.46 -0.95 26.57
CA THR A 397 2.35 -1.56 25.57
C THR A 397 1.98 -3.03 25.44
N VAL A 398 1.67 -3.46 24.22
CA VAL A 398 1.23 -4.82 23.91
C VAL A 398 2.21 -5.45 22.93
N LEU A 399 2.70 -6.64 23.25
CA LEU A 399 3.48 -7.49 22.38
C LEU A 399 2.66 -8.72 22.01
N CYS A 400 2.58 -9.02 20.72
CA CYS A 400 1.86 -10.21 20.27
C CYS A 400 2.83 -11.35 20.00
N TYR A 401 2.45 -12.56 20.40
CA TYR A 401 3.12 -13.76 19.89
C TYR A 401 2.39 -14.24 18.62
N PRO A 402 3.10 -14.61 17.56
CA PRO A 402 2.52 -15.17 16.36
C PRO A 402 1.88 -16.53 16.67
N LEU A 403 0.87 -16.90 15.87
CA LEU A 403 0.44 -18.30 15.73
C LEU A 403 1.54 -19.05 14.95
N ILE A 404 2.67 -19.30 15.59
CA ILE A 404 3.75 -20.09 14.99
C ILE A 404 3.30 -21.55 15.04
N PHE A 405 3.00 -22.10 13.86
CA PHE A 405 3.31 -23.47 13.39
C PHE A 405 2.56 -23.83 12.08
N GLU A 406 2.03 -22.85 11.32
CA GLU A 406 1.72 -23.09 9.90
C GLU A 406 2.97 -22.86 9.03
N VAL A 407 3.63 -23.98 8.74
CA VAL A 407 4.67 -24.26 7.74
C VAL A 407 4.83 -23.16 6.66
N SER A 408 5.88 -22.35 6.76
CA SER A 408 6.54 -21.78 5.58
C SER A 408 8.04 -21.57 5.83
N GLU A 409 8.86 -22.14 4.96
CA GLU A 409 10.32 -22.24 5.06
C GLU A 409 11.07 -20.93 4.72
N TYR A 410 10.41 -19.76 4.74
CA TYR A 410 11.00 -18.53 4.19
C TYR A 410 10.89 -17.32 5.13
N TRP A 411 11.93 -17.08 5.93
CA TRP A 411 12.09 -15.89 6.77
C TRP A 411 12.66 -14.70 5.97
N ARG A 412 11.91 -14.15 5.01
CA ARG A 412 12.29 -12.89 4.33
C ARG A 412 11.45 -11.73 4.84
N LEU A 413 11.75 -11.29 6.06
CA LEU A 413 11.13 -10.13 6.69
C LEU A 413 11.96 -8.87 6.41
N SER A 414 11.31 -7.77 6.03
CA SER A 414 11.98 -6.47 5.82
C SER A 414 11.58 -5.48 6.91
N GLY A 415 12.58 -4.77 7.46
CA GLY A 415 12.46 -3.98 8.69
C GLY A 415 12.70 -4.84 9.92
N ARG A 416 13.59 -4.42 10.83
CA ARG A 416 14.03 -5.14 12.05
C ARG A 416 12.81 -5.63 12.86
N PRO A 417 12.35 -6.88 12.69
CA PRO A 417 11.14 -7.36 13.35
C PRO A 417 11.50 -7.95 14.72
N THR A 418 10.61 -7.77 15.69
CA THR A 418 10.75 -8.33 17.04
C THR A 418 9.82 -9.52 17.18
N VAL A 419 10.35 -10.73 17.06
CA VAL A 419 9.57 -11.97 17.15
C VAL A 419 9.49 -12.41 18.61
N CYS A 420 8.27 -12.40 19.17
CA CYS A 420 8.01 -12.91 20.51
C CYS A 420 7.59 -14.38 20.44
N LEU A 421 8.33 -15.27 21.10
CA LEU A 421 7.96 -16.69 21.22
C LEU A 421 7.49 -16.96 22.65
N LEU A 422 6.20 -17.25 22.80
CA LEU A 422 5.63 -17.69 24.07
C LEU A 422 5.80 -19.22 24.19
N VAL A 423 6.63 -19.64 25.13
CA VAL A 423 6.83 -21.05 25.50
C VAL A 423 5.85 -21.38 26.63
N ARG A 424 5.06 -22.43 26.42
CA ARG A 424 4.06 -22.94 27.35
C ARG A 424 4.43 -24.34 27.81
N GLU A 425 3.91 -24.76 28.96
CA GLU A 425 4.13 -26.10 29.50
C GLU A 425 3.59 -27.21 28.58
N GLU A 426 2.57 -26.92 27.77
CA GLU A 426 2.05 -27.85 26.78
C GLU A 426 3.09 -28.17 25.68
N HIS A 427 3.92 -27.21 25.28
CA HIS A 427 4.97 -27.42 24.28
C HIS A 427 6.04 -28.42 24.75
N MET A 428 6.23 -28.55 26.07
CA MET A 428 7.13 -29.55 26.64
C MET A 428 6.64 -30.98 26.48
N ARG A 429 5.31 -31.14 26.39
CA ARG A 429 4.66 -32.44 26.27
C ARG A 429 4.49 -32.83 24.81
N ASP A 430 4.85 -31.95 23.87
CA ASP A 430 4.79 -32.21 22.45
C ASP A 430 5.84 -33.28 22.06
N PRO A 431 5.46 -34.30 21.28
CA PRO A 431 6.41 -35.30 20.76
C PRO A 431 7.59 -34.69 19.99
N HIS A 432 7.42 -33.49 19.43
CA HIS A 432 8.43 -32.74 18.69
C HIS A 432 9.20 -31.72 19.56
N PHE A 433 9.13 -31.81 20.88
CA PHE A 433 9.84 -30.91 21.79
C PHE A 433 11.36 -30.87 21.53
N LYS A 434 11.94 -31.99 21.10
CA LYS A 434 13.37 -32.05 20.73
C LYS A 434 13.70 -31.14 19.54
N GLN A 435 12.86 -31.15 18.51
CA GLN A 435 13.00 -30.28 17.34
C GLN A 435 12.81 -28.80 17.72
N MET A 436 11.92 -28.52 18.67
CA MET A 436 11.73 -27.17 19.22
C MET A 436 12.96 -26.70 20.01
N LEU A 437 13.59 -27.58 20.81
CA LEU A 437 14.85 -27.29 21.50
C LEU A 437 15.99 -27.03 20.51
N ASP A 438 16.08 -27.82 19.43
CA ASP A 438 17.07 -27.61 18.37
C ASP A 438 16.88 -26.24 17.70
N LEU A 439 15.63 -25.84 17.45
CA LEU A 439 15.29 -24.50 16.97
C LEU A 439 15.73 -23.41 17.96
N PHE A 440 15.42 -23.53 19.26
CA PHE A 440 15.84 -22.54 20.25
C PHE A 440 17.37 -22.45 20.38
N ALA A 441 18.06 -23.58 20.29
CA ALA A 441 19.52 -23.63 20.27
C ALA A 441 20.10 -22.99 19.00
N MET A 442 19.46 -23.15 17.84
CA MET A 442 19.83 -22.45 16.60
C MET A 442 19.60 -20.95 16.73
N LEU A 443 18.45 -20.52 17.24
CA LEU A 443 18.14 -19.11 17.48
C LEU A 443 19.22 -18.48 18.36
N LYS A 444 19.69 -19.17 19.41
CA LYS A 444 20.77 -18.71 20.32
C LYS A 444 22.12 -18.49 19.63
N LYS A 445 22.44 -19.22 18.57
CA LYS A 445 23.71 -19.08 17.83
C LYS A 445 23.80 -17.78 17.02
N GLY A 446 22.74 -16.96 17.02
CA GLY A 446 22.72 -15.65 16.34
C GLY A 446 22.58 -15.75 14.82
N HIS A 447 22.37 -16.95 14.28
CA HIS A 447 22.10 -17.19 12.87
C HIS A 447 21.09 -18.34 12.71
N CYS A 448 20.06 -18.14 11.89
CA CYS A 448 19.13 -19.17 11.47
C CYS A 448 18.96 -19.10 9.96
N ASP A 449 19.34 -20.16 9.24
CA ASP A 449 19.19 -20.27 7.78
C ASP A 449 19.69 -19.05 6.98
N GLY A 450 20.89 -18.57 7.32
CA GLY A 450 21.51 -17.39 6.67
C GLY A 450 20.96 -16.03 7.11
N VAL A 451 20.02 -15.98 8.07
CA VAL A 451 19.50 -14.75 8.68
C VAL A 451 20.18 -14.51 10.02
N LYS A 452 20.76 -13.32 10.21
CA LYS A 452 21.37 -12.88 11.48
C LYS A 452 20.29 -12.55 12.51
N LEU A 453 20.47 -13.03 13.73
CA LEU A 453 19.53 -12.90 14.85
C LEU A 453 20.18 -12.20 16.03
N GLU A 454 19.42 -11.40 16.77
CA GLU A 454 19.81 -10.83 18.06
C GLU A 454 18.86 -11.35 19.14
N HIS A 455 19.43 -11.82 20.24
CA HIS A 455 18.65 -12.09 21.45
C HIS A 455 18.53 -10.78 22.23
N GLU A 456 17.31 -10.30 22.41
CA GLU A 456 17.04 -9.13 23.23
C GLU A 456 16.23 -9.50 24.47
N TYR A 457 16.55 -8.83 25.57
CA TYR A 457 15.69 -8.77 26.74
C TYR A 457 14.77 -7.56 26.60
N ILE A 458 13.48 -7.74 26.83
CA ILE A 458 12.54 -6.62 26.92
C ILE A 458 12.85 -5.87 28.22
N GLY A 459 13.48 -4.70 28.09
CA GLY A 459 13.76 -3.76 29.17
C GLY A 459 13.29 -2.34 28.84
N TYR A 460 13.29 -1.45 29.84
CA TYR A 460 12.78 -0.07 29.74
C TYR A 460 13.36 0.77 28.58
N GLN A 461 14.54 0.40 28.05
CA GLN A 461 15.21 1.08 26.93
C GLN A 461 14.71 0.66 25.53
N SER A 462 14.01 -0.47 25.36
CA SER A 462 13.46 -0.91 24.06
C SER A 462 12.07 -0.32 23.73
N LEU A 463 11.54 0.55 24.59
CA LEU A 463 10.15 1.05 24.55
C LEU A 463 9.98 2.42 23.86
N THR A 464 11.04 3.00 23.30
CA THR A 464 11.01 4.38 22.80
C THR A 464 10.26 4.59 21.48
N ASP A 465 9.91 3.52 20.74
CA ASP A 465 9.40 3.63 19.35
C ASP A 465 8.05 2.91 19.10
N VAL A 466 7.11 2.97 20.05
CA VAL A 466 5.81 2.27 19.94
C VAL A 466 4.66 3.19 19.47
N PRO A 467 3.95 2.87 18.35
CA PRO A 467 2.80 3.64 17.86
C PRO A 467 1.62 3.64 18.83
N ARG A 468 1.17 4.83 19.25
CA ARG A 468 0.01 5.05 20.13
C ARG A 468 -1.32 4.88 19.39
N THR A 469 -2.11 3.88 19.77
CA THR A 469 -3.56 3.79 19.56
C THR A 469 -4.28 3.88 20.91
N LEU A 470 -5.28 4.77 21.02
CA LEU A 470 -6.24 4.90 22.13
C LEU A 470 -7.63 4.74 21.46
N THR A 471 -8.67 4.06 21.95
CA THR A 471 -9.16 3.77 23.31
C THR A 471 -10.12 2.57 23.16
N TYR A 472 -10.10 1.57 24.04
CA TYR A 472 -10.99 0.41 24.08
C TYR A 472 -11.51 0.29 25.51
N ARG A 473 -12.83 0.24 25.67
CA ARG A 473 -13.48 -0.17 26.92
C ARG A 473 -13.92 -1.61 26.72
N GLU A 474 -13.32 -2.50 27.48
CA GLU A 474 -13.73 -3.89 27.56
C GLU A 474 -14.93 -3.99 28.51
N GLU A 475 -16.01 -4.64 28.07
CA GLU A 475 -16.95 -5.22 29.03
C GLU A 475 -16.35 -6.54 29.53
N LEU A 476 -16.20 -6.65 30.85
CA LEU A 476 -15.73 -7.87 31.51
C LEU A 476 -16.68 -9.03 31.18
N MET A 477 -16.29 -9.93 30.27
CA MET A 477 -17.04 -11.15 30.01
C MET A 477 -16.59 -12.26 30.95
N SER A 478 -17.55 -12.93 31.58
CA SER A 478 -17.29 -14.03 32.50
C SER A 478 -16.88 -15.30 31.75
N TYR A 479 -16.17 -16.18 32.44
CA TYR A 479 -15.71 -17.49 31.94
C TYR A 479 -16.84 -18.36 31.35
N GLU A 480 -18.09 -18.12 31.74
CA GLU A 480 -19.26 -18.86 31.26
C GLU A 480 -19.59 -18.60 29.78
N THR A 481 -19.16 -17.45 29.22
CA THR A 481 -19.42 -17.11 27.81
C THR A 481 -18.51 -17.88 26.83
N TYR A 482 -17.45 -18.53 27.32
CA TYR A 482 -16.45 -19.21 26.47
C TYR A 482 -16.88 -20.62 26.03
N ARG A 483 -17.97 -21.18 26.57
CA ARG A 483 -18.33 -22.59 26.34
C ARG A 483 -19.07 -22.92 25.04
N TYR A 484 -19.36 -21.95 24.18
CA TYR A 484 -19.96 -22.22 22.87
C TYR A 484 -19.41 -21.27 21.81
N LYS A 485 -18.32 -21.67 21.15
CA LYS A 485 -18.05 -21.45 19.72
C LYS A 485 -16.79 -22.18 19.26
#